data_AF-A0A415LMI1-F1
#
_entry.id   AF-A0A415LMI1-F1
#
_cell.length_a   1.000
_cell.length_b   1.000
_cell.length_c   1.000
_cell.angle_alpha   90.00
_cell.angle_beta   90.00
_cell.angle_gamma   90.00
#
_symmetry.space_group_name_H-M   'P 1'
#
loop_
_entity.id
_entity.type
_entity.pdbx_description
1 polymer ?
#
loop_
_entity_poly.entity_id
_entity_poly.type
_entity_poly.pdbx_seq_one_letter_code
_entity_poly.pdbx_strand_id
1 'polypeptide(L)'
;MKIKRGDIYYIELYLEPGKISDHNKRSNGTLSFTGVELMDAIVSAGMPDIYLNKANKRNRKEEIYFKIKLFETYVALLPNGELLFDPARKVYLDSTEIGAINYWIGMILTTVLGKKKYGYEYMVHLSMVLKLSSQPPIEKHRFLSANGKTTYKSPDLIAINNSNRYYGVFESKGYSTYSSNAMERGYIQAKSIDKINGKPPKNSLVVMTVTGKRIEITEKDPEGGMEQIEVNLSFLQIYHYLPIVELIVELGPEEQEDWTFGSLVYEEEKYSIGIPTVLYKELLPIAEGKEENLLDEFLEKISSKETYLLDIVPDEARQHILHVK
;
A
#
# COMPACT_ATOMS: atom_id res chain seq x y z
N MET A 1 16.33 -9.63 10.96
CA MET A 1 16.14 -10.89 10.21
C MET A 1 16.66 -10.74 8.78
N LYS A 2 16.67 -11.81 7.97
CA LYS A 2 16.85 -11.72 6.52
C LYS A 2 15.60 -12.20 5.82
N ILE A 3 15.09 -11.43 4.85
CA ILE A 3 13.91 -11.82 4.09
C ILE A 3 14.33 -12.85 3.05
N LYS A 4 13.98 -14.11 3.27
CA LYS A 4 14.23 -15.21 2.35
C LYS A 4 12.96 -15.54 1.58
N ARG A 5 13.08 -15.74 0.26
CA ARG A 5 11.92 -15.95 -0.62
C ARG A 5 11.05 -17.16 -0.23
N GLY A 6 11.68 -18.23 0.23
CA GLY A 6 11.03 -19.50 0.56
C GLY A 6 10.55 -19.61 2.00
N ASP A 7 10.90 -18.66 2.85
CA ASP A 7 10.50 -18.67 4.26
C ASP A 7 9.04 -18.27 4.41
N ILE A 8 8.39 -18.83 5.43
CA ILE A 8 7.03 -18.51 5.82
C ILE A 8 7.07 -17.70 7.12
N TYR A 9 6.40 -16.56 7.11
CA TYR A 9 6.25 -15.66 8.24
C TYR A 9 4.84 -15.71 8.79
N TYR A 10 4.72 -15.46 10.09
CA TYR A 10 3.44 -15.44 10.80
C TYR A 10 3.30 -14.18 11.66
N ILE A 11 2.07 -13.66 11.69
CA ILE A 11 1.64 -12.63 12.65
C ILE A 11 0.27 -13.01 13.22
N GLU A 12 0.07 -12.71 14.50
CA GLU A 12 -1.24 -12.89 15.15
C GLU A 12 -2.21 -11.81 14.69
N LEU A 13 -3.42 -12.23 14.32
CA LEU A 13 -4.51 -11.33 13.98
C LEU A 13 -5.51 -11.27 15.12
N TYR A 14 -6.07 -10.08 15.28
CA TYR A 14 -7.14 -9.82 16.20
C TYR A 14 -8.21 -8.97 15.56
N LEU A 15 -9.43 -9.09 16.06
CA LEU A 15 -10.58 -8.35 15.59
C LEU A 15 -11.20 -7.60 16.77
N GLU A 16 -11.51 -6.33 16.55
CA GLU A 16 -12.42 -5.55 17.39
C GLU A 16 -13.82 -5.50 16.78
N PRO A 17 -14.88 -5.46 17.62
CA PRO A 17 -16.24 -5.24 17.14
C PRO A 17 -16.38 -3.90 16.39
N GLY A 18 -17.32 -3.82 15.44
CA GLY A 18 -17.56 -2.63 14.61
C GLY A 18 -18.07 -1.39 15.37
N LYS A 19 -18.19 -1.43 16.70
CA LYS A 19 -18.54 -0.29 17.53
C LYS A 19 -17.28 0.50 17.92
N ILE A 20 -17.26 1.79 17.62
CA ILE A 20 -16.08 2.67 17.81
C ILE A 20 -15.40 2.52 19.18
N SER A 21 -16.17 2.59 20.27
CA SER A 21 -15.67 2.54 21.65
C SER A 21 -15.52 1.14 22.24
N ASP A 22 -15.83 0.10 21.47
CA ASP A 22 -15.64 -1.29 21.89
C ASP A 22 -14.25 -1.77 21.46
N HIS A 23 -13.36 -1.93 22.43
CA HIS A 23 -11.99 -2.38 22.23
C HIS A 23 -11.75 -3.81 22.72
N ASN A 24 -12.82 -4.62 22.79
CA ASN A 24 -12.72 -6.02 23.15
C ASN A 24 -12.05 -6.82 22.02
N LYS A 25 -10.72 -6.79 22.03
CA LYS A 25 -9.84 -7.49 21.08
C LYS A 25 -10.00 -9.01 21.23
N ARG A 26 -10.38 -9.69 20.14
CA ARG A 26 -10.52 -11.16 20.07
C ARG A 26 -9.54 -11.73 19.06
N SER A 27 -8.96 -12.91 19.34
CA SER A 27 -8.10 -13.58 18.36
C SER A 27 -8.91 -13.88 17.08
N ASN A 28 -8.28 -13.62 15.93
CA ASN A 28 -8.84 -13.78 14.59
C ASN A 28 -7.97 -14.72 13.74
N GLY A 29 -7.23 -15.61 14.41
CA GLY A 29 -6.26 -16.51 13.78
C GLY A 29 -4.93 -15.83 13.46
N THR A 30 -4.18 -16.43 12.54
CA THR A 30 -2.83 -16.00 12.14
C THR A 30 -2.82 -15.64 10.66
N LEU A 31 -2.14 -14.55 10.30
CA LEU A 31 -1.79 -14.28 8.90
C LEU A 31 -0.46 -14.96 8.60
N SER A 32 -0.46 -15.85 7.61
CA SER A 32 0.75 -16.50 7.08
C SER A 32 1.04 -16.00 5.68
N PHE A 33 2.31 -15.68 5.41
CA PHE A 33 2.77 -15.17 4.12
C PHE A 33 4.23 -15.53 3.87
N THR A 34 4.62 -15.58 2.60
CA THR A 34 5.98 -15.92 2.14
C THR A 34 6.87 -14.68 2.01
N GLY A 35 8.18 -14.88 1.85
CA GLY A 35 9.11 -13.79 1.50
C GLY A 35 8.80 -13.11 0.18
N VAL A 36 8.26 -13.85 -0.79
CA VAL A 36 7.78 -13.28 -2.04
C VAL A 36 6.61 -12.31 -1.81
N GLU A 37 5.64 -12.69 -0.98
CA GLU A 37 4.48 -11.85 -0.65
C GLU A 37 4.87 -10.62 0.19
N LEU A 38 5.86 -10.75 1.08
CA LEU A 38 6.41 -9.61 1.80
C LEU A 38 7.14 -8.65 0.86
N MET A 39 7.92 -9.17 -0.09
CA MET A 39 8.62 -8.37 -1.09
C MET A 39 7.67 -7.65 -2.04
N ASP A 40 6.61 -8.31 -2.49
CA ASP A 40 5.51 -7.69 -3.23
C ASP A 40 4.91 -6.50 -2.48
N ALA A 41 4.63 -6.66 -1.18
CA ALA A 41 4.17 -5.56 -0.34
C ALA A 41 5.23 -4.45 -0.18
N ILE A 42 6.51 -4.77 0.00
CA ILE A 42 7.59 -3.76 0.11
C ILE A 42 7.71 -2.92 -1.17
N VAL A 43 7.63 -3.56 -2.34
CA VAL A 43 7.70 -2.91 -3.66
C VAL A 43 6.51 -1.98 -3.87
N SER A 44 5.32 -2.38 -3.39
CA SER A 44 4.07 -1.66 -3.64
C SER A 44 3.59 -0.71 -2.53
N ALA A 45 4.08 -0.86 -1.29
CA ALA A 45 3.56 -0.13 -0.13
C ALA A 45 4.01 1.34 -0.08
N GLY A 46 3.10 2.23 0.31
CA GLY A 46 3.41 3.60 0.74
C GLY A 46 4.13 4.43 -0.31
N MET A 47 3.55 4.54 -1.51
CA MET A 47 4.10 5.36 -2.58
C MET A 47 4.01 6.84 -2.20
N PRO A 48 5.14 7.55 -2.09
CA PRO A 48 5.14 8.93 -1.63
C PRO A 48 4.51 9.88 -2.66
N ASP A 49 3.95 10.98 -2.15
CA ASP A 49 3.44 12.14 -2.92
C ASP A 49 4.47 12.76 -3.91
N ILE A 50 5.71 12.25 -3.95
CA ILE A 50 6.86 12.78 -4.68
C ILE A 50 6.73 12.70 -6.21
N TYR A 51 5.86 11.83 -6.73
CA TYR A 51 5.59 11.73 -8.18
C TYR A 51 5.02 13.02 -8.79
N LEU A 52 4.62 13.96 -7.94
CA LEU A 52 4.09 15.26 -8.34
C LEU A 52 5.12 16.38 -8.26
N ASN A 53 6.37 16.11 -7.86
CA ASN A 53 7.43 17.10 -7.83
C ASN A 53 8.54 16.78 -8.84
N LYS A 54 8.58 17.55 -9.94
CA LYS A 54 9.53 17.43 -11.06
C LYS A 54 11.01 17.56 -10.65
N ALA A 55 11.31 18.13 -9.48
CA ALA A 55 12.68 18.44 -9.06
C ALA A 55 13.48 17.25 -8.52
N ASN A 56 12.84 16.11 -8.23
CA ASN A 56 13.50 14.99 -7.57
C ASN A 56 13.86 13.87 -8.55
N LYS A 57 15.14 13.52 -8.61
CA LYS A 57 15.58 12.31 -9.31
C LYS A 57 14.93 11.09 -8.66
N ARG A 58 14.17 10.33 -9.44
CA ARG A 58 13.56 9.08 -8.99
C ARG A 58 14.69 8.05 -8.80
N ASN A 59 14.75 7.45 -7.61
CA ASN A 59 15.70 6.37 -7.26
C ASN A 59 14.93 5.26 -6.55
N ARG A 60 14.14 4.53 -7.33
CA ARG A 60 13.23 3.50 -6.83
C ARG A 60 13.98 2.37 -6.15
N LYS A 61 15.08 1.92 -6.74
CA LYS A 61 15.90 0.82 -6.21
C LYS A 61 16.42 1.15 -4.82
N GLU A 62 16.92 2.37 -4.60
CA GLU A 62 17.39 2.79 -3.28
C GLU A 62 16.25 2.88 -2.26
N GLU A 63 15.07 3.37 -2.65
CA GLU A 63 13.89 3.35 -1.77
C GLU A 63 13.50 1.92 -1.38
N ILE A 64 13.48 0.98 -2.34
CA ILE A 64 13.15 -0.42 -2.05
C ILE A 64 14.21 -1.04 -1.15
N TYR A 65 15.50 -0.80 -1.39
CA TYR A 65 16.57 -1.25 -0.50
C TYR A 65 16.45 -0.65 0.91
N PHE A 66 16.06 0.61 1.02
CA PHE A 66 15.78 1.24 2.31
C PHE A 66 14.64 0.51 3.04
N LYS A 67 13.52 0.22 2.37
CA LYS A 67 12.38 -0.48 2.99
C LYS A 67 12.75 -1.91 3.40
N ILE A 68 13.48 -2.66 2.55
CA ILE A 68 14.01 -3.98 2.90
C ILE A 68 14.88 -3.86 4.14
N LYS A 69 15.85 -2.94 4.14
CA LYS A 69 16.80 -2.78 5.24
C LYS A 69 16.11 -2.36 6.53
N LEU A 70 15.13 -1.46 6.46
CA LEU A 70 14.31 -1.04 7.59
C LEU A 70 13.60 -2.26 8.19
N PHE A 71 12.92 -3.05 7.37
CA PHE A 71 12.22 -4.24 7.84
C PHE A 71 13.19 -5.26 8.44
N GLU A 72 14.27 -5.61 7.72
CA GLU A 72 15.28 -6.56 8.19
C GLU A 72 16.02 -6.13 9.46
N THR A 73 16.23 -4.82 9.65
CA THR A 73 16.95 -4.28 10.80
C THR A 73 16.09 -4.33 12.06
N TYR A 74 14.81 -3.98 11.95
CA TYR A 74 13.94 -3.81 13.12
C TYR A 74 13.02 -5.00 13.39
N VAL A 75 12.84 -5.90 12.43
CA VAL A 75 12.07 -7.12 12.59
C VAL A 75 13.01 -8.31 12.82
N ALA A 76 12.69 -9.13 13.81
CA ALA A 76 13.32 -10.40 14.08
C ALA A 76 12.31 -11.54 13.87
N LEU A 77 12.86 -12.74 13.68
CA LEU A 77 12.12 -13.94 13.37
C LEU A 77 12.32 -14.94 14.51
N LEU A 78 11.24 -15.42 15.10
CA LEU A 78 11.28 -16.55 16.04
C LEU A 78 11.45 -17.87 15.27
N PRO A 79 11.95 -18.95 15.92
CA PRO A 79 12.14 -20.25 15.26
C PRO A 79 10.89 -20.85 14.62
N ASN A 80 9.70 -20.45 15.07
CA ASN A 80 8.40 -20.88 14.52
C ASN A 80 7.94 -20.02 13.33
N GLY A 81 8.73 -19.04 12.88
CA GLY A 81 8.36 -18.11 11.81
C GLY A 81 7.59 -16.87 12.27
N GLU A 82 7.29 -16.72 13.56
CA GLU A 82 6.58 -15.56 14.10
C GLU A 82 7.46 -14.30 14.05
N LEU A 83 6.89 -13.19 13.57
CA LEU A 83 7.58 -11.90 13.52
C LEU A 83 7.51 -11.19 14.87
N LEU A 84 8.64 -10.66 15.32
CA LEU A 84 8.73 -9.76 16.46
C LEU A 84 9.50 -8.49 16.07
N PHE A 85 9.26 -7.41 16.81
CA PHE A 85 10.13 -6.25 16.74
C PHE A 85 11.38 -6.52 17.58
N ASP A 86 12.57 -6.27 17.05
CA ASP A 86 13.84 -6.46 17.76
C ASP A 86 13.97 -5.41 18.89
N PRO A 87 13.81 -5.79 20.17
CA PRO A 87 13.80 -4.83 21.27
C PRO A 87 15.18 -4.16 21.45
N ALA A 88 16.27 -4.84 21.09
CA ALA A 88 17.62 -4.30 21.22
C ALA A 88 17.85 -3.12 20.27
N ARG A 89 17.18 -3.12 19.11
CA ARG A 89 17.27 -2.05 18.11
C ARG A 89 16.52 -0.79 18.53
N LYS A 90 15.52 -0.93 19.40
CA LYS A 90 14.70 0.18 19.90
C LYS A 90 15.45 1.11 20.86
N VAL A 91 16.41 0.58 21.60
CA VAL A 91 17.09 1.28 22.71
C VAL A 91 17.85 2.52 22.26
N TYR A 92 18.28 2.56 21.01
CA TYR A 92 19.10 3.64 20.44
C TYR A 92 18.31 4.70 19.67
N LEU A 93 16.97 4.58 19.63
CA LEU A 93 16.12 5.43 18.81
C LEU A 93 15.27 6.36 19.65
N ASP A 94 15.07 7.58 19.16
CA ASP A 94 14.09 8.49 19.72
C ASP A 94 12.65 8.14 19.31
N SER A 95 11.67 8.78 19.97
CA SER A 95 10.25 8.50 19.74
C SER A 95 9.77 8.79 18.31
N THR A 96 10.39 9.76 17.64
CA THR A 96 10.06 10.16 16.26
C THR A 96 10.56 9.10 15.28
N GLU A 97 11.80 8.62 15.46
CA GLU A 97 12.37 7.53 14.67
C GLU A 97 11.56 6.24 14.84
N ILE A 98 11.23 5.89 16.09
CA ILE A 98 10.35 4.75 16.39
C ILE A 98 8.98 4.91 15.73
N GLY A 99 8.41 6.12 15.75
CA GLY A 99 7.15 6.43 15.09
C GLY A 99 7.21 6.17 13.58
N ALA A 100 8.25 6.65 12.91
CA ALA A 100 8.45 6.46 11.47
C ALA A 100 8.64 4.99 11.10
N ILE A 101 9.43 4.24 11.89
CA ILE A 101 9.64 2.80 11.66
C ILE A 101 8.34 2.02 11.82
N ASN A 102 7.58 2.29 12.89
CA ASN A 102 6.30 1.61 13.11
C ASN A 102 5.30 1.92 12.00
N TYR A 103 5.25 3.16 11.52
CA TYR A 103 4.44 3.54 10.37
C TYR A 103 4.79 2.70 9.13
N TRP A 104 6.07 2.60 8.78
CA TRP A 104 6.49 1.84 7.60
C TRP A 104 6.21 0.34 7.72
N ILE A 105 6.53 -0.27 8.87
CA ILE A 105 6.22 -1.68 9.13
C ILE A 105 4.70 -1.90 9.07
N GLY A 106 3.92 -1.02 9.70
CA GLY A 106 2.46 -1.07 9.66
C GLY A 106 1.92 -0.98 8.24
N MET A 107 2.41 -0.04 7.43
CA MET A 107 1.99 0.14 6.04
C MET A 107 2.29 -1.09 5.17
N ILE A 108 3.50 -1.67 5.31
CA ILE A 108 3.90 -2.89 4.61
C ILE A 108 2.99 -4.06 5.01
N LEU A 109 2.79 -4.28 6.31
CA LEU A 109 1.99 -5.41 6.79
C LEU A 109 0.48 -5.23 6.53
N THR A 110 -0.04 -4.00 6.53
CA THR A 110 -1.39 -3.69 6.03
C THR A 110 -1.52 -4.04 4.56
N THR A 111 -0.48 -3.79 3.75
CA THR A 111 -0.47 -4.17 2.32
C THR A 111 -0.48 -5.69 2.15
N VAL A 112 0.33 -6.43 2.93
CA VAL A 112 0.29 -7.90 2.95
C VAL A 112 -1.10 -8.39 3.34
N LEU A 113 -1.71 -7.85 4.41
CA LEU A 113 -3.04 -8.22 4.88
C LEU A 113 -4.11 -7.98 3.80
N GLY A 114 -4.12 -6.79 3.19
CA GLY A 114 -5.09 -6.41 2.16
C GLY A 114 -5.02 -7.35 0.95
N LYS A 115 -3.80 -7.68 0.49
CA LYS A 115 -3.60 -8.60 -0.62
C LYS A 115 -3.93 -10.05 -0.25
N LYS A 116 -3.36 -10.55 0.84
CA LYS A 116 -3.40 -11.98 1.21
C LYS A 116 -4.74 -12.42 1.80
N LYS A 117 -5.30 -11.63 2.73
CA LYS A 117 -6.53 -11.99 3.45
C LYS A 117 -7.78 -11.51 2.73
N TYR A 118 -7.74 -10.30 2.19
CA TYR A 118 -8.91 -9.67 1.60
C TYR A 118 -8.98 -9.78 0.08
N GLY A 119 -7.89 -10.22 -0.57
CA GLY A 119 -7.84 -10.47 -1.99
C GLY A 119 -7.81 -9.20 -2.84
N TYR A 120 -7.32 -8.07 -2.30
CA TYR A 120 -7.08 -6.89 -3.11
C TYR A 120 -5.84 -7.09 -3.98
N GLU A 121 -5.87 -6.62 -5.22
CA GLU A 121 -4.75 -6.78 -6.15
C GLU A 121 -3.70 -5.68 -5.92
N TYR A 122 -4.16 -4.46 -5.62
CA TYR A 122 -3.29 -3.34 -5.29
C TYR A 122 -3.97 -2.32 -4.37
N MET A 123 -3.13 -1.48 -3.75
CA MET A 123 -3.53 -0.46 -2.77
C MET A 123 -2.76 0.83 -3.07
N VAL A 124 -3.46 1.97 -3.09
CA VAL A 124 -2.91 3.27 -3.46
C VAL A 124 -3.23 4.28 -2.38
N HIS A 125 -2.28 5.18 -2.09
CA HIS A 125 -2.49 6.21 -1.09
C HIS A 125 -3.51 7.26 -1.56
N LEU A 126 -4.55 7.54 -0.76
CA LEU A 126 -5.67 8.39 -1.14
C LEU A 126 -5.25 9.84 -1.44
N SER A 127 -4.18 10.34 -0.80
CA SER A 127 -3.62 11.66 -1.10
C SER A 127 -3.23 11.82 -2.58
N MET A 128 -2.82 10.73 -3.25
CA MET A 128 -2.43 10.75 -4.66
C MET A 128 -3.65 10.89 -5.57
N VAL A 129 -4.76 10.26 -5.18
CA VAL A 129 -6.05 10.29 -5.90
C VAL A 129 -6.64 11.70 -5.89
N LEU A 130 -6.62 12.33 -4.71
CA LEU A 130 -7.15 13.67 -4.47
C LEU A 130 -6.45 14.79 -5.25
N LYS A 131 -5.18 14.60 -5.60
CA LYS A 131 -4.38 15.64 -6.27
C LYS A 131 -4.58 15.69 -7.79
N LEU A 132 -5.08 14.61 -8.40
CA LEU A 132 -5.25 14.50 -9.86
C LEU A 132 -6.69 14.25 -10.32
N SER A 133 -7.68 14.27 -9.43
CA SER A 133 -9.08 14.23 -9.88
C SER A 133 -9.40 15.54 -10.63
N SER A 134 -9.68 15.44 -11.93
CA SER A 134 -10.19 16.53 -12.78
C SER A 134 -11.65 16.90 -12.47
N GLN A 135 -12.32 16.12 -11.64
CA GLN A 135 -13.66 16.40 -11.11
C GLN A 135 -13.58 17.43 -9.96
N PRO A 136 -14.65 18.21 -9.70
CA PRO A 136 -14.66 19.20 -8.62
C PRO A 136 -14.16 18.57 -7.31
N PRO A 137 -13.36 19.32 -6.54
CA PRO A 137 -12.61 18.76 -5.42
C PRO A 137 -13.56 18.04 -4.48
N ILE A 138 -13.18 16.80 -4.11
CA ILE A 138 -13.78 16.02 -3.03
C ILE A 138 -14.13 16.99 -1.89
N GLU A 139 -15.41 17.03 -1.47
CA GLU A 139 -15.77 17.78 -0.27
C GLU A 139 -14.95 17.21 0.87
N LYS A 140 -13.95 17.96 1.35
CA LYS A 140 -13.07 17.46 2.39
C LYS A 140 -13.75 17.67 3.75
N HIS A 141 -14.02 16.62 4.52
CA HIS A 141 -14.50 16.75 5.89
C HIS A 141 -13.51 17.49 6.81
N ARG A 142 -14.02 18.50 7.52
CA ARG A 142 -13.26 19.41 8.40
C ARG A 142 -13.08 18.79 9.78
N PHE A 143 -11.84 18.48 10.16
CA PHE A 143 -11.48 18.04 11.50
C PHE A 143 -10.78 19.17 12.26
N LEU A 144 -11.22 19.48 13.48
CA LEU A 144 -10.48 20.36 14.38
C LEU A 144 -9.30 19.58 14.96
N SER A 145 -8.08 19.98 14.60
CA SER A 145 -6.86 19.42 15.19
C SER A 145 -6.61 19.98 16.58
N ALA A 146 -5.76 19.31 17.36
CA ALA A 146 -5.44 19.67 18.74
C ALA A 146 -4.85 21.09 18.92
N ASN A 147 -4.39 21.73 17.85
CA ASN A 147 -3.90 23.12 17.86
C ASN A 147 -4.93 24.14 17.31
N GLY A 148 -6.20 23.74 17.19
CA GLY A 148 -7.30 24.60 16.71
C GLY A 148 -7.34 24.81 15.19
N LYS A 149 -6.45 24.19 14.41
CA LYS A 149 -6.49 24.27 12.94
C LYS A 149 -7.48 23.26 12.36
N THR A 150 -8.24 23.69 11.35
CA THR A 150 -9.00 22.76 10.50
C THR A 150 -8.02 21.91 9.70
N THR A 151 -8.11 20.60 9.84
CA THR A 151 -7.35 19.59 9.11
C THR A 151 -8.31 18.69 8.36
N TYR A 152 -7.90 18.20 7.20
CA TYR A 152 -8.67 17.23 6.43
C TYR A 152 -7.95 15.89 6.60
N LYS A 153 -8.64 14.88 7.15
CA LYS A 153 -8.05 13.56 7.41
C LYS A 153 -8.85 12.52 6.65
N SER A 154 -8.24 12.03 5.57
CA SER A 154 -8.73 10.91 4.79
C SER A 154 -8.13 9.61 5.34
N PRO A 155 -8.68 8.45 4.95
CA PRO A 155 -7.98 7.19 5.14
C PRO A 155 -6.69 7.17 4.31
N ASP A 156 -5.74 6.32 4.72
CA ASP A 156 -4.45 6.19 4.03
C ASP A 156 -4.62 5.59 2.64
N LEU A 157 -5.31 4.45 2.50
CA LEU A 157 -5.29 3.64 1.28
C LEU A 157 -6.69 3.38 0.71
N ILE A 158 -6.79 3.43 -0.61
CA ILE A 158 -7.85 2.78 -1.38
C ILE A 158 -7.29 1.48 -1.97
N ALA A 159 -7.97 0.37 -1.71
CA ALA A 159 -7.65 -0.94 -2.24
C ALA A 159 -8.61 -1.32 -3.37
N ILE A 160 -8.09 -2.00 -4.40
CA ILE A 160 -8.85 -2.36 -5.59
C ILE A 160 -8.66 -3.85 -5.89
N ASN A 161 -9.76 -4.51 -6.20
CA ASN A 161 -9.77 -5.81 -6.85
C ASN A 161 -10.37 -5.60 -8.25
N ASN A 162 -9.54 -5.64 -9.31
CA ASN A 162 -10.00 -5.38 -10.67
C ASN A 162 -10.96 -6.47 -11.14
N SER A 163 -10.64 -7.73 -10.84
CA SER A 163 -11.39 -8.91 -11.30
C SER A 163 -12.87 -8.85 -10.93
N ASN A 164 -13.17 -8.46 -9.69
CA ASN A 164 -14.53 -8.41 -9.14
C ASN A 164 -15.08 -6.98 -9.03
N ARG A 165 -14.29 -5.97 -9.42
CA ARG A 165 -14.64 -4.54 -9.41
C ARG A 165 -15.23 -4.05 -8.08
N TYR A 166 -14.58 -4.44 -6.97
CA TYR A 166 -14.89 -3.91 -5.64
C TYR A 166 -13.70 -3.16 -5.05
N TYR A 167 -14.03 -2.28 -4.12
CA TYR A 167 -13.10 -1.39 -3.45
C TYR A 167 -12.92 -1.76 -1.98
N GLY A 168 -11.83 -1.31 -1.39
CA GLY A 168 -11.59 -1.33 0.04
C GLY A 168 -11.01 -0.01 0.49
N VAL A 169 -11.21 0.31 1.75
CA VAL A 169 -10.61 1.46 2.42
C VAL A 169 -9.79 0.92 3.58
N PHE A 170 -8.55 1.38 3.71
CA PHE A 170 -7.65 0.94 4.77
C PHE A 170 -6.96 2.14 5.40
N GLU A 171 -7.08 2.25 6.73
CA GLU A 171 -6.30 3.16 7.55
C GLU A 171 -5.24 2.37 8.31
N SER A 172 -3.96 2.62 8.02
CA SER A 172 -2.86 1.90 8.65
C SER A 172 -2.34 2.65 9.87
N LYS A 173 -2.25 1.97 11.01
CA LYS A 173 -1.73 2.54 12.27
C LYS A 173 -0.59 1.69 12.81
N GLY A 174 0.64 2.18 12.70
CA GLY A 174 1.81 1.55 13.31
C GLY A 174 2.14 2.13 14.68
N TYR A 175 2.13 1.31 15.73
CA TYR A 175 2.44 1.75 17.11
C TYR A 175 3.29 0.73 17.87
N SER A 176 4.06 1.18 18.85
CA SER A 176 4.77 0.26 19.76
C SER A 176 3.86 -0.48 20.73
N THR A 177 2.72 0.12 21.09
CA THR A 177 1.72 -0.45 21.99
C THR A 177 0.36 -0.14 21.42
N TYR A 178 -0.60 -1.03 21.69
CA TYR A 178 -1.99 -0.78 21.33
C TYR A 178 -2.49 0.56 21.91
N SER A 179 -3.29 1.28 21.13
CA SER A 179 -3.89 2.55 21.55
C SER A 179 -5.33 2.65 21.11
N SER A 180 -6.27 2.55 22.06
CA SER A 180 -7.71 2.72 21.80
C SER A 180 -7.99 4.07 21.11
N ASN A 181 -7.40 5.15 21.60
CA ASN A 181 -7.55 6.48 21.01
C ASN A 181 -7.09 6.54 19.54
N ALA A 182 -5.99 5.86 19.18
CA ALA A 182 -5.54 5.81 17.80
C ALA A 182 -6.45 4.92 16.94
N MET A 183 -7.01 3.85 17.51
CA MET A 183 -8.00 2.99 16.86
C MET A 183 -9.30 3.75 16.58
N GLU A 184 -9.84 4.50 17.54
CA GLU A 184 -11.04 5.32 17.35
C GLU A 184 -10.83 6.43 16.30
N ARG A 185 -9.67 7.08 16.32
CA ARG A 185 -9.32 8.08 15.28
C ARG A 185 -9.24 7.42 13.90
N GLY A 186 -8.56 6.27 13.82
CA GLY A 186 -8.48 5.51 12.58
C GLY A 186 -9.86 5.05 12.11
N TYR A 187 -10.75 4.68 13.03
CA TYR A 187 -12.12 4.26 12.74
C TYR A 187 -12.89 5.37 12.05
N ILE A 188 -12.78 6.60 12.55
CA ILE A 188 -13.41 7.76 11.93
C ILE A 188 -12.84 8.03 10.54
N GLN A 189 -11.52 7.86 10.34
CA GLN A 189 -10.88 8.02 9.04
C GLN A 189 -11.35 6.95 8.04
N ALA A 190 -11.32 5.67 8.43
CA ALA A 190 -11.75 4.58 7.55
C ALA A 190 -13.24 4.63 7.24
N LYS A 191 -14.07 5.07 8.21
CA LYS A 191 -15.52 5.30 8.05
C LYS A 191 -15.84 6.51 7.15
N SER A 192 -14.90 7.39 6.87
CA SER A 192 -15.23 8.63 6.14
C SER A 192 -15.78 8.38 4.74
N ILE A 193 -15.47 7.24 4.10
CA ILE A 193 -15.91 6.91 2.75
C ILE A 193 -17.07 5.90 2.80
N ASP A 194 -18.26 6.32 2.38
CA ASP A 194 -19.45 5.49 2.17
C ASP A 194 -19.43 4.78 0.81
N LYS A 195 -19.04 5.48 -0.26
CA LYS A 195 -19.07 4.96 -1.63
C LYS A 195 -17.86 5.40 -2.44
N ILE A 196 -17.43 4.52 -3.32
CA ILE A 196 -16.40 4.74 -4.34
C ILE A 196 -17.03 4.39 -5.68
N ASN A 197 -17.15 5.36 -6.59
CA ASN A 197 -17.81 5.21 -7.89
C ASN A 197 -19.23 4.62 -7.76
N GLY A 198 -20.01 5.19 -6.85
CA GLY A 198 -21.37 4.74 -6.52
C GLY A 198 -21.50 3.40 -5.79
N LYS A 199 -20.40 2.68 -5.50
CA LYS A 199 -20.42 1.37 -4.82
C LYS A 199 -19.85 1.45 -3.41
N PRO A 200 -20.45 0.78 -2.41
CA PRO A 200 -19.87 0.72 -1.08
C PRO A 200 -18.55 -0.06 -1.09
N PRO A 201 -17.52 0.35 -0.31
CA PRO A 201 -16.37 -0.48 -0.05
C PRO A 201 -16.79 -1.82 0.54
N LYS A 202 -16.12 -2.91 0.13
CA LYS A 202 -16.33 -4.23 0.73
C LYS A 202 -15.84 -4.28 2.17
N ASN A 203 -14.79 -3.50 2.46
CA ASN A 203 -14.15 -3.39 3.75
C ASN A 203 -13.68 -1.94 3.96
N SER A 204 -13.84 -1.41 5.18
CA SER A 204 -13.41 -0.07 5.55
C SER A 204 -12.48 -0.11 6.77
N LEU A 205 -11.38 -0.84 6.69
CA LEU A 205 -10.65 -1.28 7.86
C LEU A 205 -9.73 -0.23 8.47
N VAL A 206 -9.73 -0.17 9.79
CA VAL A 206 -8.56 0.28 10.56
C VAL A 206 -7.69 -0.94 10.82
N VAL A 207 -6.41 -0.83 10.50
CA VAL A 207 -5.43 -1.89 10.70
C VAL A 207 -4.33 -1.36 11.63
N MET A 208 -4.41 -1.73 12.90
CA MET A 208 -3.40 -1.37 13.89
C MET A 208 -2.34 -2.45 13.99
N THR A 209 -1.14 -2.14 13.53
CA THR A 209 0.06 -2.95 13.74
C THR A 209 0.74 -2.52 15.03
N VAL A 210 0.86 -3.44 15.98
CA VAL A 210 1.58 -3.22 17.23
C VAL A 210 2.95 -3.90 17.16
N THR A 211 4.02 -3.13 17.31
CA THR A 211 5.43 -3.57 17.26
C THR A 211 6.04 -3.68 18.65
N GLY A 212 5.26 -4.19 19.61
CA GLY A 212 5.64 -4.31 21.01
C GLY A 212 6.64 -5.44 21.26
N LYS A 213 6.25 -6.42 22.08
CA LYS A 213 7.05 -7.64 22.29
C LYS A 213 6.94 -8.62 21.12
N ARG A 214 5.83 -8.57 20.40
CA ARG A 214 5.49 -9.35 19.21
C ARG A 214 4.84 -8.41 18.22
N ILE A 215 4.94 -8.73 16.92
CA ILE A 215 4.18 -8.02 15.90
C ILE A 215 2.82 -8.67 15.79
N GLU A 216 1.79 -7.87 16.03
CA GLU A 216 0.39 -8.29 15.94
C GLU A 216 -0.43 -7.24 15.19
N ILE A 217 -1.51 -7.67 14.55
CA ILE A 217 -2.45 -6.79 13.87
C ILE A 217 -3.80 -6.88 14.56
N THR A 218 -4.40 -5.72 14.83
CA THR A 218 -5.81 -5.61 15.22
C THR A 218 -6.58 -4.90 14.12
N GLU A 219 -7.64 -5.57 13.65
CA GLU A 219 -8.54 -5.11 12.60
C GLU A 219 -9.82 -4.56 13.23
N LYS A 220 -10.35 -3.47 12.69
CA LYS A 220 -11.65 -2.92 13.05
C LYS A 220 -12.35 -2.38 11.82
N ASP A 221 -13.54 -2.89 11.53
CA ASP A 221 -14.36 -2.46 10.38
C ASP A 221 -15.53 -1.57 10.88
N PRO A 222 -15.52 -0.25 10.63
CA PRO A 222 -16.68 0.61 10.78
C PRO A 222 -17.74 0.22 9.74
N GLU A 223 -18.92 -0.20 10.20
CA GLU A 223 -20.07 -0.34 9.30
C GLU A 223 -20.55 1.03 8.79
N GLY A 224 -20.85 1.08 7.48
CA GLY A 224 -21.32 2.26 6.73
C GLY A 224 -20.24 3.33 6.51
N GLY A 225 -20.54 4.36 5.73
CA GLY A 225 -19.65 5.52 5.64
C GLY A 225 -20.35 6.87 5.68
N MET A 226 -19.62 7.94 5.35
CA MET A 226 -20.10 9.32 5.43
C MET A 226 -20.12 10.04 4.07
N GLU A 227 -19.13 9.80 3.21
CA GLU A 227 -18.96 10.51 1.93
C GLU A 227 -18.98 9.57 0.71
N GLN A 228 -19.46 10.07 -0.43
CA GLN A 228 -19.23 9.42 -1.71
C GLN A 228 -18.04 10.09 -2.41
N ILE A 229 -17.12 9.28 -2.91
CA ILE A 229 -16.01 9.71 -3.75
C ILE A 229 -16.12 9.11 -5.14
N GLU A 230 -15.70 9.89 -6.13
CA GLU A 230 -15.52 9.45 -7.51
C GLU A 230 -14.02 9.43 -7.82
N VAL A 231 -13.52 8.30 -8.31
CA VAL A 231 -12.11 8.04 -8.59
C VAL A 231 -11.97 7.46 -9.99
N ASN A 232 -11.03 7.99 -10.77
CA ASN A 232 -10.70 7.38 -12.06
C ASN A 232 -9.80 6.15 -11.82
N LEU A 233 -10.29 4.97 -12.19
CA LEU A 233 -9.57 3.70 -12.01
C LEU A 233 -8.22 3.68 -12.72
N SER A 234 -8.15 4.20 -13.95
CA SER A 234 -6.90 4.28 -14.70
C SER A 234 -5.87 5.16 -13.99
N PHE A 235 -6.28 6.23 -13.28
CA PHE A 235 -5.35 7.03 -12.45
C PHE A 235 -4.77 6.22 -11.30
N LEU A 236 -5.61 5.44 -10.60
CA LEU A 236 -5.13 4.57 -9.51
C LEU A 236 -4.11 3.56 -10.02
N GLN A 237 -4.33 3.03 -11.22
CA GLN A 237 -3.44 2.06 -11.84
C GLN A 237 -2.11 2.67 -12.25
N ILE A 238 -2.10 3.88 -12.85
CA ILE A 238 -0.84 4.60 -13.12
C ILE A 238 -0.05 4.74 -11.83
N TYR A 239 -0.68 5.23 -10.77
CA TYR A 239 0.04 5.47 -9.52
C TYR A 239 0.61 4.22 -8.89
N HIS A 240 -0.06 3.09 -9.06
CA HIS A 240 0.46 1.83 -8.60
C HIS A 240 1.58 1.29 -9.50
N TYR A 241 1.41 1.31 -10.83
CA TYR A 241 2.32 0.63 -11.76
C TYR A 241 3.49 1.49 -12.25
N LEU A 242 3.35 2.82 -12.37
CA LEU A 242 4.43 3.70 -12.81
C LEU A 242 5.69 3.60 -11.91
N PRO A 243 5.60 3.60 -10.57
CA PRO A 243 6.75 3.37 -9.69
C PRO A 243 7.44 2.01 -9.91
N ILE A 244 6.68 1.02 -10.35
CA ILE A 244 7.17 -0.33 -10.63
C ILE A 244 7.88 -0.34 -11.98
N VAL A 245 7.34 0.34 -12.99
CA VAL A 245 7.99 0.54 -14.30
C VAL A 245 9.33 1.23 -14.11
N GLU A 246 9.38 2.30 -13.33
CA GLU A 246 10.63 3.00 -13.00
C GLU A 246 11.66 2.09 -12.33
N LEU A 247 11.21 1.26 -11.40
CA LEU A 247 12.08 0.26 -10.78
C LEU A 247 12.60 -0.73 -11.82
N ILE A 248 11.75 -1.24 -12.72
CA ILE A 248 12.15 -2.16 -13.79
C ILE A 248 13.19 -1.51 -14.73
N VAL A 249 13.02 -0.23 -15.08
CA VAL A 249 14.00 0.54 -15.86
C VAL A 249 15.34 0.60 -15.14
N GLU A 250 15.35 0.93 -13.85
CA GLU A 250 16.58 1.00 -13.03
C GLU A 250 17.28 -0.35 -12.83
N LEU A 251 16.54 -1.45 -12.93
CA LEU A 251 17.05 -2.82 -12.76
C LEU A 251 17.55 -3.46 -14.06
N GLY A 252 17.31 -2.81 -15.21
CA GLY A 252 17.58 -3.39 -16.52
C GLY A 252 16.40 -4.28 -16.95
N PRO A 253 15.53 -3.79 -17.86
CA PRO A 253 14.36 -4.54 -18.30
C PRO A 253 14.74 -5.76 -19.14
N GLU A 254 14.13 -6.90 -18.86
CA GLU A 254 14.21 -8.13 -19.62
C GLU A 254 12.80 -8.55 -20.05
N GLU A 255 12.53 -8.57 -21.36
CA GLU A 255 11.26 -9.09 -21.90
C GLU A 255 11.30 -10.63 -21.92
N GLN A 256 10.27 -11.26 -21.36
CA GLN A 256 10.06 -12.70 -21.35
C GLN A 256 8.59 -12.97 -21.69
N GLU A 257 8.33 -13.51 -22.88
CA GLU A 257 6.98 -13.69 -23.41
C GLU A 257 6.19 -12.37 -23.39
N ASP A 258 5.03 -12.32 -22.72
CA ASP A 258 4.17 -11.15 -22.60
C ASP A 258 4.47 -10.28 -21.36
N TRP A 259 5.63 -10.48 -20.72
CA TRP A 259 6.01 -9.83 -19.47
C TRP A 259 7.37 -9.14 -19.57
N THR A 260 7.51 -7.99 -18.89
CA THR A 260 8.80 -7.31 -18.74
C THR A 260 9.19 -7.35 -17.27
N PHE A 261 10.41 -7.83 -17.00
CA PHE A 261 10.95 -8.01 -15.65
C PHE A 261 12.17 -7.13 -15.40
N GLY A 262 12.36 -6.74 -14.13
CA GLY A 262 13.62 -6.26 -13.58
C GLY A 262 14.12 -7.23 -12.51
N SER A 263 15.43 -7.52 -12.51
CA SER A 263 16.06 -8.41 -11.53
C SER A 263 16.56 -7.62 -10.31
N LEU A 264 15.79 -7.63 -9.22
CA LEU A 264 16.21 -7.05 -7.93
C LEU A 264 17.09 -8.05 -7.18
N VAL A 265 18.39 -7.79 -7.14
CA VAL A 265 19.34 -8.53 -6.30
C VAL A 265 19.52 -7.78 -4.99
N TYR A 266 19.33 -8.44 -3.86
CA TYR A 266 19.61 -7.89 -2.53
C TYR A 266 20.33 -8.95 -1.70
N GLU A 267 21.61 -8.68 -1.39
CA GLU A 267 22.51 -9.64 -0.78
C GLU A 267 22.53 -10.99 -1.53
N GLU A 268 22.07 -12.08 -0.92
CA GLU A 268 22.05 -13.43 -1.50
C GLU A 268 20.73 -13.77 -2.21
N GLU A 269 19.71 -12.91 -2.08
CA GLU A 269 18.40 -13.15 -2.67
C GLU A 269 18.25 -12.42 -4.00
N LYS A 270 17.56 -13.08 -4.94
CA LYS A 270 17.17 -12.50 -6.23
C LYS A 270 15.66 -12.59 -6.37
N TYR A 271 15.03 -11.44 -6.61
CA TYR A 271 13.61 -11.30 -6.87
C TYR A 271 13.42 -10.78 -8.30
N SER A 272 12.52 -11.40 -9.06
CA SER A 272 12.12 -10.89 -10.38
C SER A 272 10.84 -10.07 -10.20
N ILE A 273 10.89 -8.79 -10.51
CA ILE A 273 9.75 -7.86 -10.42
C ILE A 273 9.26 -7.62 -11.84
N GLY A 274 8.02 -7.95 -12.15
CA GLY A 274 7.50 -7.83 -13.51
C GLY A 274 6.06 -7.38 -13.59
N ILE A 275 5.75 -6.82 -14.76
CA ILE A 275 4.42 -6.40 -15.20
C ILE A 275 4.21 -6.83 -16.66
N PRO A 276 2.96 -6.87 -17.17
CA PRO A 276 2.70 -7.14 -18.58
C PRO A 276 3.44 -6.17 -19.49
N THR A 277 4.09 -6.67 -20.53
CA THR A 277 4.92 -5.89 -21.45
C THR A 277 4.14 -4.76 -22.12
N VAL A 278 2.86 -4.98 -22.42
CA VAL A 278 1.96 -3.95 -22.95
C VAL A 278 1.80 -2.77 -22.00
N LEU A 279 1.66 -3.02 -20.69
CA LEU A 279 1.55 -2.00 -19.67
C LEU A 279 2.90 -1.30 -19.43
N TYR A 280 4.00 -2.07 -19.44
CA TYR A 280 5.35 -1.52 -19.36
C TYR A 280 5.61 -0.53 -20.50
N LYS A 281 5.33 -0.92 -21.75
CA LYS A 281 5.55 -0.08 -22.94
C LYS A 281 4.69 1.17 -22.93
N GLU A 282 3.46 1.09 -22.41
CA GLU A 282 2.56 2.24 -22.30
C GLU A 282 3.06 3.28 -21.27
N LEU A 283 3.62 2.83 -20.15
CA LEU A 283 4.09 3.70 -19.07
C LEU A 283 5.56 4.11 -19.18
N LEU A 284 6.35 3.42 -19.99
CA LEU A 284 7.78 3.65 -20.16
C LEU A 284 8.14 5.11 -20.53
N PRO A 285 7.45 5.79 -21.48
CA PRO A 285 7.78 7.18 -21.81
C PRO A 285 7.67 8.14 -20.62
N ILE A 286 6.71 7.88 -19.72
CA ILE A 286 6.50 8.66 -18.49
C ILE A 286 7.59 8.34 -17.45
N ALA A 287 7.98 7.07 -17.34
CA ALA A 287 9.01 6.61 -16.42
C ALA A 287 10.41 7.15 -16.80
N GLU A 288 10.74 7.20 -18.09
CA GLU A 288 12.02 7.74 -18.58
C GLU A 288 12.07 9.28 -18.52
N GLY A 289 10.94 9.95 -18.26
CA GLY A 289 10.87 11.41 -18.14
C GLY A 289 11.25 12.14 -19.43
N LYS A 290 10.99 11.53 -20.60
CA LYS A 290 11.52 12.00 -21.87
C LYS A 290 10.90 13.33 -22.34
N GLU A 291 9.73 13.74 -21.85
CA GLU A 291 9.09 15.02 -22.19
C GLU A 291 8.17 15.53 -21.06
N GLU A 292 8.06 16.85 -20.90
CA GLU A 292 7.35 17.50 -19.77
C GLU A 292 5.83 17.34 -19.79
N ASN A 293 5.22 17.06 -20.94
CA ASN A 293 3.77 17.03 -21.15
C ASN A 293 3.17 15.62 -21.29
N LEU A 294 4.01 14.57 -21.32
CA LEU A 294 3.54 13.20 -21.57
C LEU A 294 2.57 12.69 -20.51
N LEU A 295 2.77 13.08 -19.25
CA LEU A 295 1.83 12.70 -18.20
C LEU A 295 0.47 13.35 -18.44
N ASP A 296 0.42 14.64 -18.77
CA ASP A 296 -0.83 15.36 -19.00
C ASP A 296 -1.57 14.84 -20.24
N GLU A 297 -0.87 14.61 -21.35
CA GLU A 297 -1.44 13.99 -22.56
C GLU A 297 -1.94 12.56 -22.29
N PHE A 298 -1.20 11.79 -21.50
CA PHE A 298 -1.62 10.46 -21.11
C PHE A 298 -2.85 10.49 -20.20
N LEU A 299 -2.91 11.42 -19.25
CA LEU A 299 -4.07 11.64 -18.38
C LEU A 299 -5.31 12.02 -19.21
N GLU A 300 -5.17 12.84 -20.25
CA GLU A 300 -6.26 13.15 -21.20
C GLU A 300 -6.73 11.89 -21.93
N LYS A 301 -5.79 11.10 -22.47
CA LYS A 301 -6.08 9.84 -23.18
C LYS A 301 -6.92 8.89 -22.32
N ILE A 302 -6.53 8.67 -21.07
CA ILE A 302 -7.25 7.73 -20.19
C ILE A 302 -8.50 8.32 -19.54
N SER A 303 -8.62 9.65 -19.46
CA SER A 303 -9.85 10.30 -18.99
C SER A 303 -11.02 10.03 -19.94
N SER A 304 -10.74 9.75 -21.22
CA SER A 304 -11.76 9.37 -22.21
C SER A 304 -12.29 7.94 -22.05
N LYS A 305 -11.57 7.06 -21.33
CA LYS A 305 -11.93 5.65 -21.12
C LYS A 305 -11.37 5.13 -19.80
N GLU A 306 -12.21 5.09 -18.76
CA GLU A 306 -11.80 4.75 -17.38
C GLU A 306 -11.14 3.37 -17.21
N THR A 307 -11.39 2.42 -18.11
CA THR A 307 -10.82 1.06 -18.09
C THR A 307 -9.64 0.89 -19.03
N TYR A 308 -9.12 1.95 -19.66
CA TYR A 308 -8.09 1.87 -20.71
C TYR A 308 -6.92 0.95 -20.34
N LEU A 309 -6.32 1.16 -19.17
CA LEU A 309 -5.15 0.38 -18.74
C LEU A 309 -5.47 -1.09 -18.45
N LEU A 310 -6.69 -1.41 -18.01
CA LEU A 310 -7.14 -2.81 -17.87
C LEU A 310 -7.38 -3.44 -19.24
N ASP A 311 -7.99 -2.71 -20.15
CA ASP A 311 -8.39 -3.23 -21.44
C ASP A 311 -7.19 -3.63 -22.30
N ILE A 312 -6.05 -2.96 -22.14
CA ILE A 312 -4.82 -3.31 -22.85
C ILE A 312 -4.08 -4.51 -22.23
N VAL A 313 -4.34 -4.84 -20.96
CA VAL A 313 -3.73 -5.99 -20.28
C VAL A 313 -4.46 -7.28 -20.68
N PRO A 314 -3.74 -8.37 -21.03
CA PRO A 314 -4.35 -9.66 -21.35
C PRO A 314 -5.21 -10.20 -20.21
N ASP A 315 -6.31 -10.88 -20.53
CA ASP A 315 -7.27 -11.38 -19.54
C ASP A 315 -6.59 -12.27 -18.48
N GLU A 316 -5.61 -13.08 -18.88
CA GLU A 316 -4.84 -13.97 -18.00
C GLU A 316 -3.99 -13.20 -16.99
N ALA A 317 -3.52 -11.99 -17.35
CA ALA A 317 -2.67 -11.15 -16.51
C ALA A 317 -3.46 -10.19 -15.62
N ARG A 318 -4.76 -9.96 -15.89
CA ARG A 318 -5.58 -8.99 -15.13
C ARG A 318 -5.78 -9.36 -13.65
N GLN A 319 -5.64 -10.64 -13.30
CA GLN A 319 -5.80 -11.11 -11.91
C GLN A 319 -4.57 -10.80 -11.03
N HIS A 320 -3.37 -10.73 -11.64
CA HIS A 320 -2.10 -10.52 -10.94
C HIS A 320 -1.13 -9.71 -11.80
N ILE A 321 -1.40 -8.43 -12.00
CA ILE A 321 -0.60 -7.57 -12.90
C ILE A 321 0.83 -7.37 -12.37
N LEU A 322 1.04 -7.36 -11.05
CA LEU A 322 2.37 -7.35 -10.45
C LEU A 322 2.80 -8.76 -10.12
N HIS A 323 3.94 -9.18 -10.68
CA HIS A 323 4.61 -10.41 -10.31
C HIS A 323 5.92 -10.11 -9.57
N VAL A 324 6.02 -10.62 -8.36
CA VAL A 324 7.29 -10.82 -7.66
C VAL A 324 7.50 -12.32 -7.55
N LYS A 325 8.65 -12.83 -8.02
CA LYS A 325 8.98 -14.26 -7.96
C LYS A 325 10.42 -14.53 -7.56
#